data_AF-A0A5S4T722-F1
#
_entry.id   AF-A0A5S4T722-F1
#
_cell.length_a   1.000
_cell.length_b   1.000
_cell.length_c   1.000
_cell.angle_alpha   90.00
_cell.angle_beta   90.00
_cell.angle_gamma   90.00
#
_symmetry.space_group_name_H-M   'P 1'
#
loop_
_entity.id
_entity.type
_entity.pdbx_description
1 polymer ?
#
loop_
_entity_poly.entity_id
_entity_poly.type
_entity_poly.pdbx_seq_one_letter_code
_entity_poly.pdbx_strand_id
1 'polypeptide(L)'
;DALTAPIVEEPIKAFAAILVISLFPTISLKEKFVVALLAGMGFQLTEDISYLSQAASKSLDSLLPTALERISGAATSHWVYTAIFTMGLYLLLKGSTTFSRRQKLFWLLSPLVLHFIWDSPLTNFSGLTIILGTLTLLIFINLFQKIDALDSN
;
A
#
# COMPACT_ATOMS: atom_id res chain seq x y z
N ASP A 1 2.57 10.77 15.00
CA ASP A 1 2.60 9.47 14.31
C ASP A 1 1.82 9.49 13.00
N ALA A 2 0.55 9.91 12.95
CA ALA A 2 -0.27 9.87 11.74
C ALA A 2 0.29 10.55 10.48
N LEU A 3 1.09 11.63 10.62
CA LEU A 3 1.70 12.34 9.47
C LEU A 3 3.11 11.84 9.14
N THR A 4 3.84 11.37 10.15
CA THR A 4 5.21 10.86 10.01
C THR A 4 5.23 9.46 9.42
N ALA A 5 4.29 8.61 9.82
CA ALA A 5 4.17 7.24 9.32
C ALA A 5 4.05 7.18 7.79
N PRO A 6 3.05 7.79 7.12
CA PRO A 6 2.88 7.64 5.68
C PRO A 6 4.03 8.25 4.85
N ILE A 7 4.57 9.41 5.26
CA ILE A 7 5.62 10.12 4.53
C ILE A 7 6.98 9.43 4.66
N VAL A 8 7.19 8.64 5.71
CA VAL A 8 8.44 7.90 5.90
C VAL A 8 8.30 6.47 5.37
N GLU A 9 7.23 5.80 5.77
CA GLU A 9 7.04 4.38 5.49
C GLU A 9 6.84 4.07 4.01
N GLU A 10 5.93 4.77 3.33
CA GLU A 10 5.64 4.45 1.93
C GLU A 10 6.84 4.71 1.00
N PRO A 11 7.62 5.81 1.17
CA PRO A 11 8.87 5.96 0.43
C PRO A 11 9.94 4.90 0.72
N ILE A 12 10.09 4.46 1.97
CA ILE A 12 11.06 3.40 2.32
C ILE A 12 10.65 2.06 1.69
N LYS A 13 9.38 1.68 1.80
CA LYS A 13 8.83 0.46 1.17
C LYS A 13 8.99 0.52 -0.36
N ALA A 14 8.68 1.66 -0.96
CA ALA A 14 8.82 1.86 -2.40
C ALA A 14 10.27 1.86 -2.86
N PHE A 15 11.20 2.40 -2.07
CA PHE A 15 12.62 2.32 -2.36
C PHE A 15 13.09 0.86 -2.41
N ALA A 16 12.71 0.03 -1.44
CA ALA A 16 13.02 -1.39 -1.45
C ALA A 16 12.46 -2.09 -2.70
N ALA A 17 11.21 -1.82 -3.08
CA ALA A 17 10.61 -2.36 -4.29
C ALA A 17 11.34 -1.91 -5.57
N ILE A 18 11.67 -0.61 -5.67
CA ILE A 18 12.37 -0.04 -6.83
C ILE A 18 13.78 -0.61 -6.95
N LEU A 19 14.48 -0.86 -5.85
CA LEU A 19 15.77 -1.55 -5.87
C LEU A 19 15.63 -2.93 -6.52
N VAL A 20 14.67 -3.75 -6.09
CA VAL A 20 14.42 -5.07 -6.69
C VAL A 20 14.06 -4.93 -8.17
N ILE A 21 13.15 -4.01 -8.53
CA ILE A 21 12.79 -3.74 -9.93
C ILE A 21 14.02 -3.34 -10.77
N SER A 22 14.96 -2.59 -10.18
CA SER A 22 16.17 -2.14 -10.88
C SER A 22 17.16 -3.28 -11.16
N LEU A 23 17.16 -4.34 -10.33
CA LEU A 23 17.94 -5.56 -10.56
C LEU A 23 17.39 -6.39 -11.72
N PHE A 24 16.09 -6.28 -12.00
CA PHE A 24 15.39 -7.05 -13.03
C PHE A 24 14.70 -6.11 -14.04
N PRO A 25 15.47 -5.31 -14.82
CA PRO A 25 14.89 -4.24 -15.64
C PRO A 25 13.94 -4.74 -16.74
N THR A 26 14.13 -5.98 -17.19
CA THR A 26 13.41 -6.62 -18.31
C THR A 26 12.03 -7.17 -17.94
N ILE A 27 11.68 -7.24 -16.66
CA ILE A 27 10.36 -7.74 -16.25
C ILE A 27 9.26 -6.75 -16.67
N SER A 28 8.09 -7.29 -16.99
CA SER A 28 6.88 -6.56 -17.39
C SER A 28 6.42 -5.57 -16.32
N LEU A 29 5.53 -4.65 -16.69
CA LEU A 29 4.94 -3.71 -15.74
C LEU A 29 4.09 -4.41 -14.68
N LYS A 30 3.43 -5.52 -15.05
CA LYS A 30 2.66 -6.38 -14.14
C LYS A 30 3.58 -7.06 -13.12
N GLU A 31 4.72 -7.59 -13.54
CA GLU A 31 5.71 -8.17 -12.61
C GLU A 31 6.28 -7.10 -11.66
N LYS A 32 6.55 -5.88 -12.16
CA LYS A 32 6.97 -4.75 -11.30
C LYS A 32 5.91 -4.41 -10.24
N PHE A 33 4.64 -4.44 -10.64
CA PHE A 33 3.52 -4.25 -9.72
C PHE A 33 3.44 -5.35 -8.66
N VAL A 34 3.67 -6.61 -9.04
CA VAL A 34 3.76 -7.74 -8.09
C VAL A 34 4.93 -7.55 -7.11
N VAL A 35 6.11 -7.11 -7.57
CA VAL A 35 7.24 -6.80 -6.69
C VAL A 35 6.86 -5.74 -5.65
N ALA A 36 6.13 -4.70 -6.06
CA ALA A 36 5.67 -3.66 -5.14
C ALA A 36 4.65 -4.17 -4.11
N LEU A 37 3.73 -5.06 -4.53
CA LEU A 37 2.80 -5.74 -3.60
C LEU A 37 3.56 -6.56 -2.55
N LEU A 38 4.55 -7.35 -2.98
CA LEU A 38 5.34 -8.20 -2.08
C LEU A 38 6.17 -7.37 -1.09
N ALA A 39 6.73 -6.24 -1.53
CA ALA A 39 7.46 -5.34 -0.64
C ALA A 39 6.56 -4.79 0.49
N GLY A 40 5.36 -4.32 0.15
CA GLY A 40 4.41 -3.85 1.16
C GLY A 40 3.84 -4.99 2.01
N MET A 41 3.71 -6.21 1.47
CA MET A 41 3.30 -7.39 2.23
C MET A 41 4.33 -7.79 3.30
N GLY A 42 5.62 -7.69 2.99
CA GLY A 42 6.68 -7.92 3.98
C GLY A 42 6.57 -6.96 5.17
N PHE A 43 6.21 -5.70 4.90
CA PHE A 43 5.95 -4.72 5.96
C PHE A 43 4.68 -5.05 6.74
N GLN A 44 3.58 -5.38 6.06
CA GLN A 44 2.31 -5.79 6.68
C GLN A 44 2.53 -6.94 7.68
N LEU A 45 3.24 -7.98 7.27
CA LEU A 45 3.54 -9.14 8.13
C LEU A 45 4.39 -8.74 9.34
N THR A 46 5.41 -7.91 9.14
CA THR A 46 6.28 -7.44 10.23
C THR A 46 5.46 -6.65 11.26
N GLU A 47 4.57 -5.80 10.80
CA GLU A 47 3.69 -5.01 11.65
C GLU A 47 2.68 -5.90 12.39
N ASP A 48 2.00 -6.82 11.69
CA ASP A 48 1.06 -7.77 12.29
C ASP A 48 1.70 -8.59 13.41
N ILE A 49 2.92 -9.10 13.19
CA ILE A 49 3.69 -9.83 14.20
C ILE A 49 3.99 -8.93 15.42
N SER A 50 4.35 -7.66 15.19
CA SER A 50 4.59 -6.71 16.27
C SER A 50 3.33 -6.48 17.12
N TYR A 51 2.17 -6.28 16.50
CA TYR A 51 0.90 -6.10 17.22
C TYR A 51 0.50 -7.36 18.00
N LEU A 52 0.64 -8.54 17.40
CA LEU A 52 0.34 -9.81 18.07
C LEU A 52 1.31 -10.11 19.22
N SER A 53 2.60 -9.81 19.05
CA SER A 53 3.60 -9.94 20.12
C SER A 53 3.29 -9.02 21.30
N GLN A 54 2.92 -7.77 21.02
CA GLN A 54 2.49 -6.82 22.05
C GLN A 54 1.22 -7.29 22.76
N ALA A 55 0.22 -7.80 22.05
CA ALA A 55 -0.97 -8.40 22.64
C ALA A 55 -0.63 -9.60 23.54
N ALA A 56 0.18 -10.54 23.04
CA ALA A 56 0.65 -11.70 23.81
C ALA A 56 1.35 -11.30 25.12
N SER A 57 2.17 -10.24 25.08
CA SER A 57 2.92 -9.76 26.25
C SER A 57 2.02 -9.15 27.32
N LYS A 58 0.83 -8.64 26.94
CA LYS A 58 -0.14 -8.03 27.85
C LYS A 58 -1.09 -9.08 28.43
N SER A 59 -1.70 -9.90 27.58
CA SER A 59 -2.57 -11.01 27.97
C SER A 59 -2.89 -11.90 26.76
N LEU A 60 -2.93 -13.21 26.97
CA LEU A 60 -3.39 -14.17 25.96
C LEU A 60 -4.83 -13.89 25.50
N ASP A 61 -5.68 -13.32 26.37
CA ASP A 61 -7.07 -12.98 26.01
C ASP A 61 -7.16 -11.87 24.96
N SER A 62 -6.11 -11.05 24.84
CA SER A 62 -6.06 -9.96 23.85
C SER A 62 -5.60 -10.39 22.46
N LEU A 63 -5.03 -11.61 22.33
CA LEU A 63 -4.50 -12.11 21.05
C LEU A 63 -5.56 -12.23 19.96
N LEU A 64 -6.67 -12.91 20.27
CA LEU A 64 -7.72 -13.16 19.28
C LEU A 64 -8.40 -11.85 18.82
N PRO A 65 -8.80 -10.93 19.71
CA PRO A 65 -9.30 -9.62 19.30
C PRO A 65 -8.33 -8.85 18.41
N THR A 66 -7.05 -8.77 18.77
CA THR A 66 -6.04 -8.08 17.95
C THR A 66 -5.86 -8.77 16.60
N ALA A 67 -5.81 -10.09 16.53
CA ALA A 67 -5.71 -10.80 15.26
C ALA A 67 -6.89 -10.50 14.33
N LEU A 68 -8.12 -10.50 14.87
CA LEU A 68 -9.33 -10.19 14.09
C LEU A 68 -9.33 -8.75 13.60
N GLU A 69 -8.92 -7.80 14.43
CA GLU A 69 -8.78 -6.40 14.04
C GLU A 69 -7.80 -6.24 12.87
N ARG A 70 -6.61 -6.85 12.97
CA ARG A 70 -5.59 -6.79 11.92
C ARG A 70 -6.07 -7.44 10.61
N ILE A 71 -6.74 -8.58 10.69
CA ILE A 71 -7.32 -9.27 9.51
C ILE A 71 -8.42 -8.43 8.86
N SER A 72 -9.26 -7.76 9.66
CA SER A 72 -10.41 -7.00 9.15
C SER A 72 -10.01 -5.87 8.19
N GLY A 73 -8.84 -5.26 8.41
CA GLY A 73 -8.28 -4.21 7.53
C GLY A 73 -7.30 -4.72 6.47
N ALA A 74 -6.99 -6.03 6.45
CA ALA A 74 -5.88 -6.58 5.66
C ALA A 74 -6.04 -6.37 4.15
N ALA A 75 -7.27 -6.36 3.63
CA ALA A 75 -7.52 -6.20 2.19
C ALA A 75 -7.09 -4.83 1.63
N THR A 76 -6.97 -3.80 2.48
CA THR A 76 -6.70 -2.41 2.06
C THR A 76 -5.51 -1.81 2.83
N SER A 77 -4.58 -2.66 3.25
CA SER A 77 -3.47 -2.29 4.12
C SER A 77 -2.19 -2.00 3.33
N HIS A 78 -1.02 -2.06 4.00
CA HIS A 78 0.26 -1.60 3.47
C HIS A 78 0.64 -2.18 2.10
N TRP A 79 0.36 -3.45 1.82
CA TRP A 79 0.68 -4.06 0.52
C TRP A 79 -0.03 -3.34 -0.65
N VAL A 80 -1.26 -2.88 -0.44
CA VAL A 80 -2.02 -2.11 -1.43
C VAL A 80 -1.48 -0.69 -1.56
N TYR A 81 -1.26 0.01 -0.45
CA TYR A 81 -0.71 1.37 -0.46
C TYR A 81 0.65 1.43 -1.13
N THR A 82 1.55 0.52 -0.76
CA THR A 82 2.90 0.45 -1.32
C THR A 82 2.86 0.12 -2.81
N ALA A 83 1.98 -0.76 -3.26
CA ALA A 83 1.86 -1.06 -4.69
C ALA A 83 1.43 0.17 -5.50
N ILE A 84 0.38 0.87 -5.05
CA ILE A 84 -0.12 2.08 -5.72
C ILE A 84 0.98 3.16 -5.74
N PHE A 85 1.58 3.43 -4.58
CA PHE A 85 2.60 4.46 -4.41
C PHE A 85 3.83 4.19 -5.29
N THR A 86 4.35 2.96 -5.21
CA THR A 86 5.55 2.54 -5.93
C THR A 86 5.35 2.64 -7.43
N MET A 87 4.20 2.22 -7.96
CA MET A 87 3.95 2.32 -9.40
C MET A 87 3.84 3.78 -9.85
N GLY A 88 3.15 4.64 -9.08
CA GLY A 88 3.11 6.08 -9.34
C GLY A 88 4.51 6.69 -9.42
N LEU A 89 5.36 6.37 -8.42
CA LEU A 89 6.75 6.84 -8.35
C LEU A 89 7.60 6.29 -9.51
N TYR A 90 7.60 4.98 -9.73
CA TYR A 90 8.37 4.31 -10.77
C TYR A 90 8.06 4.87 -12.16
N LEU A 91 6.77 5.04 -12.49
CA LEU A 91 6.34 5.57 -13.79
C LEU A 91 6.72 7.05 -13.99
N LEU A 92 6.82 7.83 -12.91
CA LEU A 92 7.34 9.21 -12.97
C LEU A 92 8.85 9.20 -13.20
N LEU A 93 9.60 8.41 -12.42
CA LEU A 93 11.06 8.32 -12.52
C LEU A 93 11.53 7.81 -13.89
N LYS A 94 10.81 6.83 -14.48
CA LYS A 94 11.11 6.33 -15.82
C LYS A 94 10.70 7.27 -16.95
N GLY A 95 10.00 8.37 -16.65
CA GLY A 95 9.50 9.28 -17.69
C GLY A 95 8.48 8.62 -18.64
N SER A 96 7.80 7.56 -18.20
CA SER A 96 6.88 6.79 -19.05
C SER A 96 5.77 7.67 -19.63
N THR A 97 5.53 7.53 -20.94
CA THR A 97 4.41 8.18 -21.66
C THR A 97 3.14 7.31 -21.69
N THR A 98 3.21 6.10 -21.15
CA THR A 98 2.09 5.12 -21.09
C THR A 98 0.87 5.68 -20.38
N PHE A 99 1.09 6.48 -19.33
CA PHE A 99 0.02 7.12 -18.57
C PHE A 99 0.28 8.63 -18.44
N SER A 100 -0.80 9.40 -18.37
CA SER A 100 -0.71 10.85 -18.19
C SER A 100 0.00 11.21 -16.88
N ARG A 101 0.68 12.36 -16.83
CA ARG A 101 1.34 12.85 -15.61
C ARG A 101 0.38 12.95 -14.41
N ARG A 102 -0.87 13.30 -14.66
CA ARG A 102 -1.91 13.40 -13.62
C ARG A 102 -2.23 12.04 -12.98
N GLN A 103 -2.35 10.98 -13.77
CA GLN A 103 -2.58 9.62 -13.26
C GLN A 103 -1.41 9.14 -12.40
N LYS A 104 -0.18 9.36 -12.86
CA LYS A 104 1.02 8.96 -12.12
C LYS A 104 1.15 9.71 -10.79
N LEU A 105 0.87 11.01 -10.77
CA LEU A 105 0.82 11.81 -9.54
C LEU A 105 -0.33 11.39 -8.63
N PHE A 106 -1.49 11.04 -9.19
CA PHE A 106 -2.61 10.54 -8.40
C PHE A 106 -2.24 9.25 -7.65
N TRP A 107 -1.63 8.26 -8.32
CA TRP A 107 -1.16 7.04 -7.67
C TRP A 107 0.00 7.29 -6.70
N LEU A 108 0.86 8.27 -6.97
CA LEU A 108 1.91 8.63 -6.02
C LEU A 108 1.34 9.24 -4.73
N LEU A 109 0.34 10.11 -4.83
CA LEU A 109 -0.12 10.92 -3.70
C LEU A 109 -1.29 10.28 -2.93
N SER A 110 -2.15 9.52 -3.59
CA SER A 110 -3.35 8.96 -2.94
C SER A 110 -3.03 8.02 -1.77
N PRO A 111 -2.00 7.16 -1.78
CA PRO A 111 -1.68 6.31 -0.64
C PRO A 111 -1.22 7.13 0.57
N LEU A 112 -0.47 8.20 0.36
CA LEU A 112 -0.03 9.09 1.45
C LEU A 112 -1.23 9.73 2.16
N VAL A 113 -2.19 10.22 1.38
CA VAL A 113 -3.40 10.86 1.91
C VAL A 113 -4.29 9.85 2.63
N LEU A 114 -4.53 8.69 2.01
CA LEU A 114 -5.39 7.66 2.58
C LEU A 114 -4.79 7.07 3.86
N HIS A 115 -3.49 6.78 3.86
CA HIS A 115 -2.77 6.28 5.03
C HIS A 115 -2.73 7.34 6.15
N PHE A 116 -2.48 8.61 5.83
CA PHE A 116 -2.59 9.70 6.79
C PHE A 116 -3.96 9.76 7.47
N ILE A 117 -5.05 9.68 6.69
CA ILE A 117 -6.41 9.74 7.25
C ILE A 117 -6.68 8.49 8.09
N TRP A 118 -6.22 7.31 7.65
CA TRP A 118 -6.36 6.05 8.39
C TRP A 118 -5.74 6.11 9.79
N ASP A 119 -4.54 6.67 9.91
CA ASP A 119 -3.83 6.79 11.19
C ASP A 119 -4.30 8.00 12.03
N SER A 120 -5.12 8.87 11.45
CA SER A 120 -5.63 10.03 12.16
C SER A 120 -6.80 9.66 13.08
N PRO A 121 -7.09 10.47 14.12
CA PRO A 121 -8.28 10.30 14.96
C PRO A 121 -9.61 10.38 14.20
N LEU A 122 -9.61 10.75 12.91
CA LEU A 122 -10.81 10.82 12.08
C LEU A 122 -11.44 9.43 11.88
N THR A 123 -10.68 8.34 11.96
CA THR A 123 -11.23 6.97 11.82
C THR A 123 -12.20 6.59 12.94
N ASN A 124 -12.27 7.38 14.02
CA ASN A 124 -13.30 7.25 15.06
C ASN A 124 -14.71 7.66 14.56
N PHE A 125 -14.82 8.38 13.44
CA PHE A 125 -16.12 8.67 12.82
C PHE A 125 -16.69 7.40 12.19
N SER A 126 -17.90 7.03 12.63
CA SER A 126 -18.61 5.84 12.15
C SER A 126 -18.65 5.77 10.61
N GLY A 127 -18.23 4.63 10.06
CA GLY A 127 -18.25 4.37 8.62
C GLY A 127 -17.06 4.94 7.83
N LEU A 128 -16.21 5.79 8.42
CA LEU A 128 -15.09 6.38 7.67
C LEU A 128 -14.07 5.31 7.23
N THR A 129 -13.78 4.32 8.07
CA THR A 129 -12.88 3.21 7.74
C THR A 129 -13.36 2.40 6.54
N ILE A 130 -14.68 2.18 6.42
CA ILE A 130 -15.30 1.51 5.27
C ILE A 130 -15.14 2.34 4.01
N ILE A 131 -15.35 3.66 4.10
CA ILE A 131 -15.18 4.59 2.97
C ILE A 131 -13.72 4.59 2.51
N LEU A 132 -12.78 4.71 3.43
CA LEU A 132 -11.34 4.71 3.13
C LEU A 132 -10.91 3.39 2.48
N GLY A 133 -11.29 2.25 3.07
CA GLY A 133 -10.99 0.94 2.49
C GLY A 133 -11.58 0.78 1.08
N THR A 134 -12.83 1.21 0.89
CA THR A 134 -13.48 1.19 -0.43
C THR A 134 -12.72 2.05 -1.45
N LEU A 135 -12.33 3.28 -1.07
CA LEU A 135 -11.56 4.17 -1.94
C LEU A 135 -10.19 3.56 -2.29
N THR A 136 -9.47 3.02 -1.30
CA THR A 136 -8.20 2.33 -1.50
C THR A 136 -8.33 1.20 -2.52
N LEU A 137 -9.36 0.35 -2.35
CA LEU A 137 -9.62 -0.77 -3.25
C LEU A 137 -9.98 -0.31 -4.67
N LEU A 138 -10.81 0.73 -4.82
CA LEU A 138 -11.16 1.28 -6.13
C LEU A 138 -9.94 1.85 -6.87
N ILE A 139 -9.04 2.53 -6.15
CA ILE A 139 -7.79 3.05 -6.73
C ILE A 139 -6.88 1.90 -7.13
N PHE A 140 -6.76 0.88 -6.29
CA PHE A 140 -5.99 -0.32 -6.58
C PHE A 140 -6.51 -1.03 -7.83
N ILE A 141 -7.81 -1.31 -7.91
CA ILE A 141 -8.45 -1.95 -9.07
C ILE A 141 -8.25 -1.10 -10.33
N ASN A 142 -8.38 0.22 -10.23
CA ASN A 142 -8.15 1.13 -11.35
C ASN A 142 -6.72 1.02 -11.90
N LEU A 143 -5.72 1.00 -11.01
CA LEU A 143 -4.32 0.81 -11.38
C LEU A 143 -4.10 -0.56 -12.02
N PHE A 144 -4.59 -1.63 -11.37
CA PHE A 144 -4.48 -3.00 -11.86
C PHE A 144 -5.05 -3.14 -13.27
N GLN A 145 -6.29 -2.72 -13.50
CA GLN A 145 -6.95 -2.79 -14.81
C GLN A 145 -6.16 -2.04 -15.89
N LYS A 146 -5.56 -0.89 -15.54
CA LYS A 146 -4.75 -0.10 -16.47
C LYS A 146 -3.42 -0.76 -16.81
N ILE A 147 -2.79 -1.44 -15.85
CA ILE A 147 -1.57 -2.22 -16.10
C ILE A 147 -1.92 -3.46 -16.92
N ASP A 148 -2.97 -4.18 -16.57
CA ASP A 148 -3.40 -5.41 -17.22
C ASP A 148 -3.77 -5.19 -18.69
N ALA A 149 -4.42 -4.07 -19.01
CA ALA A 149 -4.74 -3.68 -20.38
C ALA A 149 -3.51 -3.43 -21.28
N LEU A 150 -2.30 -3.35 -20.72
CA LEU A 150 -1.07 -3.23 -21.52
C LEU A 150 -0.55 -4.58 -22.02
N ASP A 151 -0.92 -5.67 -21.36
CA ASP A 151 -0.50 -7.02 -21.75
C ASP A 151 -1.45 -7.65 -22.79
N SER A 152 -2.64 -7.06 -22.98
CA SER A 152 -3.66 -7.51 -23.94
C SER A 152 -3.60 -6.78 -25.30
N ASN A 153 -2.60 -5.92 -25.50
CA ASN A 153 -2.27 -5.25 -26.77
C ASN A 153 -0.91 -5.75 -27.30
#